data_AF-A0A0A0KPQ7-F1
#
_entry.id   AF-A0A0A0KPQ7-F1
#
_cell.length_a   1.000
_cell.length_b   1.000
_cell.length_c   1.000
_cell.angle_alpha   90.00
_cell.angle_beta   90.00
_cell.angle_gamma   90.00
#
_symmetry.space_group_name_H-M   'P 1'
#
loop_
_entity.id
_entity.type
_entity.pdbx_description
1 polymer ?
#
loop_
_entity_poly.entity_id
_entity_poly.type
_entity_poly.pdbx_seq_one_letter_code
_entity_poly.pdbx_strand_id
1 'polypeptide(L)'
;MAEPRKSSSPSPAPPFGSSPSSSPRPAISLQPSPKRPAFSKPTKLLRQIRAVFRTLPILSPACRIPLNGSRLHDGHVHGGTRITGTIFGYRKSRVNLAFQESPRCLPMLIMELAIPTGKLLQDMGVGLVRLALECEKRPSEKRKILDEPIWTLFCNGKKSGYGVRRDPSNEDLRIMQTLNAVSMGAGVIPAEETGEGDQLTYMRVDFERVTGSKDSETFYMINPDTNNGAELSIFLVRI
;
A
#
# COMPACT_ATOMS: atom_id res chain seq x y z
N MET A 1 -20.25 -3.38 -90.27
CA MET A 1 -19.55 -2.14 -89.82
C MET A 1 -20.26 -1.65 -88.58
N ALA A 2 -19.63 -1.80 -87.40
CA ALA A 2 -20.22 -1.41 -86.12
C ALA A 2 -19.17 -0.61 -85.32
N GLU A 3 -19.60 0.50 -84.74
CA GLU A 3 -18.82 1.51 -84.02
C GLU A 3 -18.10 0.98 -82.75
N PRO A 4 -17.00 1.63 -82.31
CA PRO A 4 -16.30 1.28 -81.09
C PRO A 4 -16.89 1.97 -79.86
N ARG A 5 -17.03 1.22 -78.76
CA ARG A 5 -17.48 1.70 -77.45
C ARG A 5 -16.40 2.50 -76.72
N LYS A 6 -16.79 3.65 -76.17
CA LYS A 6 -15.99 4.57 -75.33
C LYS A 6 -15.58 3.92 -74.00
N SER A 7 -14.33 4.15 -73.59
CA SER A 7 -13.77 3.84 -72.28
C SER A 7 -14.23 4.84 -71.21
N SER A 8 -14.64 4.34 -70.05
CA SER A 8 -14.95 5.14 -68.85
C SER A 8 -13.85 4.96 -67.80
N SER A 9 -13.25 6.05 -67.35
CA SER A 9 -12.32 6.10 -66.21
C SER A 9 -13.07 6.03 -64.86
N PRO A 10 -12.47 5.46 -63.80
CA PRO A 10 -13.08 5.47 -62.47
C PRO A 10 -12.74 6.74 -61.66
N SER A 11 -13.71 7.21 -60.87
CA SER A 11 -13.61 8.35 -59.94
C SER A 11 -12.73 8.06 -58.70
N PRO A 12 -12.13 9.09 -58.07
CA PRO A 12 -11.30 8.92 -56.88
C PRO A 12 -12.12 8.74 -55.59
N ALA A 13 -11.58 7.96 -54.65
CA ALA A 13 -12.14 7.67 -53.33
C ALA A 13 -12.09 8.87 -52.36
N PRO A 14 -12.98 8.94 -51.36
CA PRO A 14 -13.01 10.04 -50.38
C PRO A 14 -11.85 9.93 -49.35
N PRO A 15 -11.41 11.05 -48.76
CA PRO A 15 -10.29 11.04 -47.81
C PRO A 15 -10.70 10.47 -46.44
N PHE A 16 -9.73 9.80 -45.83
CA PHE A 16 -9.79 9.19 -44.51
C PHE A 16 -10.20 10.20 -43.42
N GLY A 17 -11.22 9.83 -42.65
CA GLY A 17 -11.63 10.54 -41.44
C GLY A 17 -10.57 10.48 -40.35
N SER A 18 -10.31 11.63 -39.75
CA SER A 18 -9.42 11.86 -38.62
C SER A 18 -9.77 10.99 -37.40
N SER A 19 -8.73 10.40 -36.81
CA SER A 19 -8.75 9.71 -35.52
C SER A 19 -9.26 10.61 -34.38
N PRO A 20 -10.01 10.07 -33.41
CA PRO A 20 -10.45 10.85 -32.26
C PRO A 20 -9.27 11.18 -31.35
N SER A 21 -9.19 12.46 -30.99
CA SER A 21 -8.23 13.02 -30.04
C SER A 21 -8.29 12.30 -28.69
N SER A 22 -7.14 11.86 -28.21
CA SER A 22 -6.97 11.33 -26.86
C SER A 22 -7.39 12.37 -25.81
N SER A 23 -8.32 11.99 -24.95
CA SER A 23 -8.71 12.79 -23.78
C SER A 23 -7.49 13.01 -22.87
N PRO A 24 -7.31 14.21 -22.26
CA PRO A 24 -6.19 14.48 -21.37
C PRO A 24 -6.23 13.54 -20.17
N ARG A 25 -5.14 12.78 -19.96
CA ARG A 25 -5.00 11.90 -18.80
C ARG A 25 -5.02 12.73 -17.51
N PRO A 26 -5.74 12.32 -16.46
CA PRO A 26 -5.75 13.03 -15.19
C PRO A 26 -4.35 13.04 -14.57
N ALA A 27 -3.93 14.20 -14.08
CA ALA A 27 -2.66 14.35 -13.36
C ALA A 27 -2.70 13.53 -12.06
N ILE A 28 -1.55 12.94 -11.68
CA ILE A 28 -1.40 12.23 -10.41
C ILE A 28 -1.61 13.24 -9.27
N SER A 29 -2.62 13.02 -8.44
CA SER A 29 -3.03 13.87 -7.31
C SER A 29 -2.68 13.26 -5.95
N LEU A 30 -1.86 12.20 -5.93
CA LEU A 30 -1.39 11.57 -4.71
C LEU A 30 -0.58 12.56 -3.86
N GLN A 31 -0.90 12.64 -2.58
CA GLN A 31 -0.25 13.57 -1.67
C GLN A 31 0.98 12.92 -1.04
N PRO A 32 2.06 13.68 -0.79
CA PRO A 32 3.10 13.25 0.12
C PRO A 32 2.50 12.93 1.49
N SER A 33 3.03 11.92 2.17
CA SER A 33 2.60 11.63 3.54
C SER A 33 2.82 12.87 4.43
N PRO A 34 1.85 13.22 5.30
CA PRO A 34 2.06 14.28 6.27
C PRO A 34 3.17 13.84 7.23
N LYS A 35 4.30 14.54 7.20
CA LYS A 35 5.38 14.35 8.19
C LYS A 35 4.79 14.54 9.58
N ARG A 36 4.54 13.45 10.31
CA ARG A 36 4.25 13.54 11.74
C ARG A 36 5.42 14.28 12.39
N PRO A 37 5.19 15.32 13.21
CA PRO A 37 6.29 16.01 13.87
C PRO A 37 7.04 14.97 14.71
N ALA A 38 8.27 14.68 14.31
CA ALA A 38 9.18 13.90 15.12
C ALA A 38 9.32 14.65 16.45
N PHE A 39 9.16 13.95 17.57
CA PHE A 39 9.44 14.48 18.89
C PHE A 39 10.91 14.93 18.92
N SER A 40 11.14 16.21 18.64
CA SER A 40 12.45 16.82 18.69
C SER A 40 12.86 16.84 20.16
N LYS A 41 13.86 16.03 20.52
CA LYS A 41 14.49 16.08 21.82
C LYS A 41 14.90 17.54 22.09
N PRO A 42 14.44 18.19 23.18
CA PRO A 42 14.89 19.54 23.48
C PRO A 42 16.38 19.48 23.82
N THR A 43 17.18 20.18 23.02
CA THR A 43 18.58 20.47 23.31
C THR A 43 18.66 21.28 24.60
N LYS A 44 19.55 20.86 25.49
CA LYS A 44 19.81 21.47 26.79
C LYS A 44 20.11 22.96 26.62
N LEU A 45 19.27 23.81 27.18
CA LEU A 45 19.59 25.21 27.44
C LEU A 45 19.46 25.44 28.94
N LEU A 46 20.61 25.45 29.60
CA LEU A 46 20.78 25.90 30.97
C LEU A 46 20.37 27.38 31.04
N ARG A 47 19.35 27.69 31.83
CA ARG A 47 19.19 29.03 32.41
C ARG A 47 18.81 28.89 33.87
N GLN A 48 19.78 29.18 34.72
CA GLN A 48 19.62 29.32 36.16
C GLN A 48 18.54 30.38 36.46
N ILE A 49 17.57 30.01 37.28
CA ILE A 49 16.90 30.95 38.18
C ILE A 49 16.84 30.27 39.55
N ARG A 50 17.61 30.84 40.50
CA ARG A 50 17.46 30.61 41.93
C ARG A 50 16.22 31.37 42.40
N ALA A 51 15.39 30.77 43.24
CA ALA A 51 14.90 31.37 44.49
C ALA A 51 13.90 30.44 45.19
N VAL A 52 13.92 30.54 46.52
CA VAL A 52 13.35 29.65 47.51
C VAL A 52 12.03 30.22 48.01
N PHE A 53 10.95 29.43 47.94
CA PHE A 53 9.74 29.59 48.77
C PHE A 53 9.20 28.16 49.02
N ARG A 54 9.63 27.44 50.06
CA ARG A 54 9.12 27.45 51.44
C ARG A 54 7.57 27.55 51.50
N THR A 55 6.98 26.38 51.79
CA THR A 55 5.77 26.12 52.59
C THR A 55 4.41 26.59 52.07
N LEU A 56 3.51 25.64 51.73
CA LEU A 56 2.29 25.27 52.48
C LEU A 56 1.48 24.16 51.73
N PRO A 57 0.57 23.42 52.41
CA PRO A 57 0.18 22.05 52.08
C PRO A 57 -1.12 21.91 51.26
N ILE A 58 -1.26 20.73 50.61
CA ILE A 58 -2.47 19.96 50.26
C ILE A 58 -3.72 20.78 49.90
N LEU A 59 -3.98 20.90 48.60
CA LEU A 59 -5.33 21.12 48.07
C LEU A 59 -5.57 20.15 46.90
N SER A 60 -6.45 19.17 47.14
CA SER A 60 -6.94 18.22 46.15
C SER A 60 -7.73 18.91 45.04
N PRO A 61 -7.69 18.41 43.79
CA PRO A 61 -8.80 18.58 42.88
C PRO A 61 -9.48 17.23 42.64
N ALA A 62 -10.70 17.12 43.16
CA ALA A 62 -11.68 16.16 42.67
C ALA A 62 -12.13 16.63 41.27
N CYS A 63 -11.52 16.09 40.21
CA CYS A 63 -12.06 16.24 38.86
C CYS A 63 -13.12 15.16 38.62
N ARG A 64 -14.38 15.58 38.72
CA ARG A 64 -15.54 14.84 38.21
C ARG A 64 -15.47 14.74 36.68
N ILE A 65 -15.88 13.57 36.22
CA ILE A 65 -16.00 13.05 34.86
C ILE A 65 -16.86 13.95 33.94
N PRO A 66 -16.61 13.96 32.62
CA PRO A 66 -17.68 13.92 31.64
C PRO A 66 -17.76 12.53 31.01
N LEU A 67 -18.95 11.96 31.16
CA LEU A 67 -19.43 10.75 30.51
C LEU A 67 -19.51 11.08 29.02
N ASN A 68 -18.72 10.42 28.17
CA ASN A 68 -18.96 10.42 26.74
C ASN A 68 -18.40 9.17 26.08
N GLY A 69 -19.28 8.47 25.35
CA GLY A 69 -18.90 7.52 24.32
C GLY A 69 -18.78 6.08 24.81
N SER A 70 -19.87 5.34 24.65
CA SER A 70 -19.93 3.89 24.53
C SER A 70 -18.64 3.32 23.92
N ARG A 71 -17.78 2.73 24.75
CA ARG A 71 -16.74 1.81 24.28
C ARG A 71 -17.44 0.53 23.87
N LEU A 72 -17.92 0.50 22.63
CA LEU A 72 -18.16 -0.76 21.97
C LEU A 72 -16.79 -1.42 21.78
N HIS A 73 -16.64 -2.48 22.55
CA HIS A 73 -15.77 -3.64 22.36
C HIS A 73 -14.88 -3.56 21.11
N ASP A 74 -13.60 -3.26 21.29
CA ASP A 74 -12.62 -3.43 20.23
C ASP A 74 -11.35 -4.02 20.83
N GLY A 75 -11.13 -5.30 20.56
CA GLY A 75 -9.97 -6.07 20.99
C GLY A 75 -8.71 -5.72 20.20
N HIS A 76 -8.55 -4.47 19.77
CA HIS A 76 -7.33 -4.00 19.12
C HIS A 76 -6.21 -3.94 20.16
N VAL A 77 -5.10 -4.61 19.86
CA VAL A 77 -3.85 -4.48 20.61
C VAL A 77 -3.48 -3.00 20.59
N HIS A 78 -3.46 -2.35 21.77
CA HIS A 78 -3.25 -0.90 21.90
C HIS A 78 -1.78 -0.53 21.61
N GLY A 79 -1.37 -0.54 20.34
CA GLY A 79 -0.01 -0.16 19.95
C GLY A 79 0.30 -0.07 18.45
N GLY A 80 -0.53 -0.63 17.57
CA GLY A 80 -0.31 -0.55 16.12
C GLY A 80 -0.77 0.77 15.48
N THR A 81 -0.18 1.14 14.34
CA THR A 81 -0.69 2.23 13.48
C THR A 81 -1.46 1.63 12.32
N ARG A 82 -2.71 2.08 12.11
CA ARG A 82 -3.49 1.72 10.92
C ARG A 82 -2.87 2.33 9.67
N ILE A 83 -2.69 1.52 8.63
CA ILE A 83 -2.22 1.94 7.31
C ILE A 83 -3.03 1.24 6.22
N THR A 84 -2.99 1.75 4.99
CA THR A 84 -3.61 1.10 3.84
C THR A 84 -2.59 0.22 3.12
N GLY A 85 -2.96 -1.04 2.86
CA GLY A 85 -2.20 -1.93 2.00
C GLY A 85 -2.95 -2.30 0.74
N THR A 86 -2.22 -2.41 -0.37
CA THR A 86 -2.76 -2.87 -1.66
C THR A 86 -1.94 -4.05 -2.15
N ILE A 87 -2.59 -5.18 -2.38
CA ILE A 87 -2.06 -6.34 -3.08
C ILE A 87 -2.52 -6.24 -4.51
N PHE A 88 -1.61 -6.24 -5.48
CA PHE A 88 -1.99 -6.07 -6.88
C PHE A 88 -1.04 -6.79 -7.83
N GLY A 89 -1.56 -7.10 -9.01
CA GLY A 89 -0.79 -7.75 -10.06
C GLY A 89 -1.67 -8.44 -11.09
N TYR A 90 -1.06 -8.76 -12.23
CA TYR A 90 -1.66 -9.62 -13.23
C TYR A 90 -1.67 -11.07 -12.72
N ARG A 91 -2.69 -11.84 -13.10
CA ARG A 91 -2.97 -13.17 -12.52
C ARG A 91 -1.77 -14.11 -12.63
N LYS A 92 -1.08 -14.10 -13.78
CA LYS A 92 0.08 -14.96 -14.06
C LYS A 92 1.43 -14.36 -13.65
N SER A 93 1.45 -13.08 -13.27
CA SER A 93 2.66 -12.35 -12.89
C SER A 93 2.90 -12.40 -11.39
N ARG A 94 4.12 -12.00 -10.98
CA ARG A 94 4.47 -11.82 -9.57
C ARG A 94 3.58 -10.76 -8.92
N VAL A 95 3.24 -10.99 -7.66
CA VAL A 95 2.41 -10.07 -6.88
C VAL A 95 3.22 -8.89 -6.34
N ASN A 96 2.60 -7.72 -6.33
CA ASN A 96 3.13 -6.51 -5.74
C ASN A 96 2.32 -6.13 -4.50
N LEU A 97 3.03 -5.69 -3.47
CA LEU A 97 2.48 -5.12 -2.25
C LEU A 97 2.83 -3.64 -2.20
N ALA A 98 1.83 -2.80 -1.96
CA ALA A 98 2.02 -1.39 -1.67
C ALA A 98 1.50 -1.06 -0.26
N PHE A 99 2.28 -0.30 0.50
CA PHE A 99 1.82 0.29 1.76
C PHE A 99 1.74 1.80 1.62
N GLN A 100 0.62 2.39 2.05
CA GLN A 100 0.38 3.83 2.11
C GLN A 100 -0.10 4.19 3.52
N GLU A 101 0.26 5.37 4.01
CA GLU A 101 -0.29 5.85 5.30
C GLU A 101 -1.81 6.03 5.25
N SER A 102 -2.33 6.43 4.09
CA SER A 102 -3.75 6.48 3.76
C SER A 102 -3.94 6.24 2.25
N PRO A 103 -5.15 5.91 1.76
CA PRO A 103 -5.38 5.58 0.35
C PRO A 103 -4.97 6.68 -0.65
N ARG A 104 -4.85 7.93 -0.19
CA ARG A 104 -4.54 9.12 -1.01
C ARG A 104 -3.07 9.51 -0.98
N CYS A 105 -2.26 8.87 -0.14
CA CYS A 105 -0.84 9.20 0.00
C CYS A 105 0.01 8.47 -1.06
N LEU A 106 1.23 8.95 -1.31
CA LEU A 106 2.21 8.16 -2.04
C LEU A 106 2.54 6.85 -1.30
N PRO A 107 2.82 5.74 -2.02
CA PRO A 107 3.25 4.50 -1.39
C PRO A 107 4.61 4.69 -0.69
N MET A 108 4.67 4.33 0.58
CA MET A 108 5.90 4.33 1.38
C MET A 108 6.74 3.06 1.16
N LEU A 109 6.13 2.01 0.63
CA LEU A 109 6.79 0.77 0.23
C LEU A 109 6.11 0.21 -1.02
N ILE A 110 6.91 -0.22 -1.99
CA ILE A 110 6.50 -1.17 -3.04
C ILE A 110 7.42 -2.39 -2.95
N MET A 111 6.81 -3.55 -2.81
CA MET A 111 7.51 -4.83 -2.68
C MET A 111 6.95 -5.85 -3.67
N GLU A 112 7.81 -6.36 -4.54
CA GLU A 112 7.47 -7.42 -5.47
C GLU A 112 7.87 -8.78 -4.85
N LEU A 113 6.94 -9.74 -4.84
CA LEU A 113 7.18 -11.07 -4.27
C LEU A 113 7.29 -12.12 -5.36
N ALA A 114 8.15 -13.11 -5.18
CA ALA A 114 8.31 -14.26 -6.08
C ALA A 114 7.10 -15.25 -6.07
N ILE A 115 5.92 -14.80 -5.67
CA ILE A 115 4.67 -15.56 -5.67
C ILE A 115 3.78 -15.02 -6.80
N PRO A 116 3.22 -15.89 -7.68
CA PRO A 116 2.23 -15.46 -8.65
C PRO A 116 0.98 -14.88 -7.97
N THR A 117 0.46 -13.77 -8.48
CA THR A 117 -0.71 -13.07 -7.90
C THR A 117 -1.91 -13.99 -7.75
N GLY A 118 -2.24 -14.76 -8.80
CA GLY A 118 -3.37 -15.70 -8.75
C GLY A 118 -3.20 -16.79 -7.69
N LYS A 119 -1.97 -17.21 -7.40
CA LYS A 119 -1.68 -18.19 -6.35
C LYS A 119 -1.87 -17.59 -4.96
N LEU A 120 -1.33 -16.39 -4.71
CA LEU A 120 -1.49 -15.74 -3.40
C LEU A 120 -2.98 -15.49 -3.09
N LEU A 121 -3.73 -14.97 -4.06
CA LEU A 121 -5.16 -14.71 -3.89
C LEU A 121 -5.96 -16.00 -3.66
N GLN A 122 -5.57 -17.10 -4.32
CA GLN A 122 -6.16 -18.42 -4.07
C GLN A 122 -5.85 -18.91 -2.65
N ASP A 123 -4.60 -18.83 -2.21
CA ASP A 123 -4.18 -19.24 -0.86
C ASP A 123 -4.95 -18.44 0.22
N MET A 124 -5.16 -17.14 -0.01
CA MET A 124 -5.97 -16.28 0.85
C MET A 124 -7.46 -16.65 0.87
N GLY A 125 -7.99 -17.19 -0.22
CA GLY A 125 -9.37 -17.68 -0.28
C GLY A 125 -9.58 -19.01 0.46
N VAL A 126 -8.51 -19.79 0.69
CA VAL A 126 -8.57 -21.06 1.42
C VAL A 126 -8.45 -20.84 2.93
N GLY A 127 -7.81 -19.75 3.37
CA GLY A 127 -7.74 -19.39 4.78
C GLY A 127 -6.58 -18.47 5.12
N LEU A 128 -5.78 -18.88 6.11
CA LEU A 128 -4.74 -18.05 6.72
C LEU A 128 -3.46 -18.05 5.87
N VAL A 129 -3.00 -16.86 5.51
CA VAL A 129 -1.71 -16.65 4.83
C VAL A 129 -0.77 -15.85 5.72
N ARG A 130 0.43 -16.40 5.94
CA ARG A 130 1.52 -15.79 6.70
C ARG A 130 2.73 -15.64 5.80
N LEU A 131 3.07 -14.40 5.49
CA LEU A 131 4.26 -14.06 4.71
C LEU A 131 5.36 -13.61 5.68
N ALA A 132 6.49 -14.31 5.70
CA ALA A 132 7.68 -13.86 6.40
C ALA A 132 8.75 -13.47 5.38
N LEU A 133 9.28 -12.26 5.54
CA LEU A 133 10.32 -11.66 4.75
C LEU A 133 11.54 -11.49 5.65
N GLU A 134 12.56 -12.30 5.40
CA GLU A 134 13.76 -12.37 6.22
C GLU A 134 14.96 -11.81 5.46
N CYS A 135 15.78 -11.00 6.12
CA CYS A 135 17.07 -10.57 5.58
C CYS A 135 18.15 -10.65 6.65
N GLU A 136 19.41 -10.82 6.24
CA GLU A 136 20.52 -10.86 7.18
C GLU A 136 20.85 -9.47 7.73
N LYS A 137 21.22 -9.43 9.01
CA LYS A 137 21.68 -8.21 9.66
C LYS A 137 23.10 -7.84 9.26
N ARG A 138 23.25 -6.65 8.69
CA ARG A 138 24.56 -6.05 8.40
C ARG A 138 24.92 -5.01 9.46
N PRO A 139 25.92 -5.25 10.33
CA PRO A 139 26.22 -4.37 11.47
C PRO A 139 26.58 -2.93 11.10
N SER A 140 27.13 -2.72 9.91
CA SER A 140 27.57 -1.41 9.40
C SER A 140 26.45 -0.58 8.77
N GLU A 141 25.33 -1.19 8.39
CA GLU A 141 24.24 -0.51 7.67
C GLU A 141 23.15 -0.03 8.66
N LYS A 142 23.01 1.29 8.81
CA LYS A 142 21.91 1.91 9.57
C LYS A 142 20.67 2.11 8.70
N ARG A 143 20.17 1.03 8.10
CA ARG A 143 19.01 1.06 7.21
C ARG A 143 17.73 0.76 8.00
N LYS A 144 16.63 1.45 7.69
CA LYS A 144 15.31 1.10 8.26
C LYS A 144 14.86 -0.22 7.69
N ILE A 145 14.04 -0.95 8.43
CA ILE A 145 13.61 -2.28 8.01
C ILE A 145 12.86 -2.24 6.66
N LEU A 146 11.95 -1.29 6.47
CA LEU A 146 11.22 -1.12 5.21
C LEU A 146 12.10 -0.67 4.04
N ASP A 147 13.34 -0.26 4.30
CA ASP A 147 14.27 0.17 3.26
C ASP A 147 15.11 -0.98 2.69
N GLU A 148 15.09 -2.17 3.30
CA GLU A 148 15.91 -3.29 2.84
C GLU A 148 15.54 -3.74 1.42
N PRO A 149 16.54 -3.95 0.54
CA PRO A 149 16.31 -4.13 -0.88
C PRO A 149 15.81 -5.52 -1.25
N ILE A 150 16.30 -6.55 -0.56
CA ILE A 150 16.07 -7.96 -0.91
C ILE A 150 15.77 -8.76 0.35
N TRP A 151 14.81 -9.66 0.22
CA TRP A 151 14.27 -10.49 1.29
C TRP A 151 14.19 -11.94 0.83
N THR A 152 14.47 -12.88 1.72
CA THR A 152 14.04 -14.26 1.56
C THR A 152 12.58 -14.37 1.95
N LEU A 153 11.76 -14.93 1.08
CA LEU A 153 10.32 -15.03 1.29
C LEU A 153 9.94 -16.43 1.75
N PHE A 154 9.17 -16.49 2.82
CA PHE A 154 8.50 -17.69 3.32
C PHE A 154 6.99 -17.47 3.32
N CYS A 155 6.25 -18.42 2.78
CA CYS A 155 4.78 -18.44 2.83
C CYS A 155 4.36 -19.62 3.69
N ASN A 156 3.63 -19.37 4.79
CA ASN A 156 3.19 -20.39 5.75
C ASN A 156 4.32 -21.32 6.22
N GLY A 157 5.49 -20.73 6.50
CA GLY A 157 6.70 -21.44 6.96
C GLY A 157 7.51 -22.14 5.87
N LYS A 158 7.06 -22.12 4.60
CA LYS A 158 7.78 -22.72 3.47
C LYS A 158 8.49 -21.65 2.64
N LYS A 159 9.77 -21.85 2.37
CA LYS A 159 10.55 -20.96 1.50
C LYS A 159 9.90 -20.89 0.11
N SER A 160 9.48 -19.70 -0.28
CA SER A 160 8.66 -19.42 -1.47
C SER A 160 9.34 -18.42 -2.42
N GLY A 161 10.67 -18.28 -2.31
CA GLY A 161 11.50 -17.45 -3.18
C GLY A 161 12.04 -16.22 -2.47
N TYR A 162 11.86 -15.05 -3.06
CA TYR A 162 12.39 -13.78 -2.58
C TYR A 162 11.36 -12.66 -2.69
N GLY A 163 11.59 -11.57 -1.96
CA GLY A 163 10.91 -10.29 -2.11
C GLY A 163 11.91 -9.20 -2.47
N VAL A 164 11.54 -8.30 -3.38
CA VAL A 164 12.38 -7.17 -3.80
C VAL A 164 11.65 -5.88 -3.51
N ARG A 165 12.28 -5.01 -2.72
CA ARG A 165 11.83 -3.63 -2.60
C ARG A 165 12.29 -2.86 -3.83
N ARG A 166 11.40 -2.07 -4.40
CA ARG A 166 11.70 -1.18 -5.52
C ARG A 166 11.04 0.18 -5.32
N ASP A 167 11.53 1.17 -6.06
CA ASP A 167 10.86 2.46 -6.13
C ASP A 167 9.52 2.34 -6.90
N PRO A 168 8.52 3.17 -6.56
CA PRO A 168 7.25 3.21 -7.29
C PRO A 168 7.48 3.63 -8.75
N SER A 169 7.03 2.80 -9.68
CA SER A 169 7.00 3.12 -11.10
C SER A 169 5.82 4.03 -11.44
N ASN A 170 5.83 4.58 -12.67
CA ASN A 170 4.69 5.33 -13.19
C ASN A 170 3.39 4.50 -13.23
N GLU A 171 3.49 3.19 -13.45
CA GLU A 171 2.32 2.29 -13.43
C GLU A 171 1.78 2.15 -12.01
N ASP A 172 2.64 1.93 -11.01
CA ASP A 172 2.22 1.84 -9.61
C ASP A 172 1.52 3.11 -9.15
N LEU A 173 2.08 4.29 -9.48
CA LEU A 173 1.47 5.57 -9.13
C LEU A 173 0.10 5.77 -9.78
N ARG A 174 -0.08 5.31 -11.03
CA ARG A 174 -1.39 5.33 -11.71
C ARG A 174 -2.38 4.39 -11.02
N ILE A 175 -1.96 3.18 -10.66
CA ILE A 175 -2.80 2.23 -9.91
C ILE A 175 -3.22 2.85 -8.57
N MET A 176 -2.28 3.41 -7.81
CA MET A 176 -2.59 4.07 -6.54
C MET A 176 -3.52 5.27 -6.72
N GLN A 177 -3.36 6.04 -7.80
CA GLN A 177 -4.25 7.15 -8.15
C GLN A 177 -5.66 6.68 -8.49
N THR A 178 -5.80 5.64 -9.31
CA THR A 178 -7.10 5.04 -9.67
C THR A 178 -7.84 4.55 -8.43
N LEU A 179 -7.11 4.03 -7.45
CA LEU A 179 -7.68 3.51 -6.22
C LEU A 179 -7.87 4.57 -5.12
N ASN A 180 -7.62 5.86 -5.37
CA ASN A 180 -7.60 6.89 -4.32
C ASN A 180 -8.89 7.00 -3.47
N ALA A 181 -10.05 6.64 -4.05
CA ALA A 181 -11.36 6.67 -3.42
C ALA A 181 -11.73 5.31 -2.81
N VAL A 182 -10.99 4.25 -3.13
CA VAL A 182 -11.17 2.91 -2.58
C VAL A 182 -10.45 2.83 -1.25
N SER A 183 -11.21 2.72 -0.16
CA SER A 183 -10.66 2.53 1.18
C SER A 183 -10.32 1.07 1.43
N MET A 184 -11.26 0.17 1.12
CA MET A 184 -11.11 -1.29 1.19
C MET A 184 -11.91 -1.95 0.07
N GLY A 185 -11.51 -3.14 -0.36
CA GLY A 185 -12.22 -3.93 -1.37
C GLY A 185 -11.28 -4.62 -2.35
N ALA A 186 -11.82 -5.55 -3.13
CA ALA A 186 -11.11 -6.23 -4.21
C ALA A 186 -11.76 -5.93 -5.56
N GLY A 187 -10.97 -5.93 -6.62
CA GLY A 187 -11.48 -5.69 -7.96
C GLY A 187 -10.44 -5.89 -9.05
N VAL A 188 -10.81 -5.48 -10.26
CA VAL A 188 -9.94 -5.48 -11.43
C VAL A 188 -9.81 -4.06 -11.97
N ILE A 189 -8.62 -3.69 -12.42
CA ILE A 189 -8.36 -2.48 -13.18
C ILE A 189 -8.16 -2.93 -14.63
N PRO A 190 -9.02 -2.46 -15.57
CA PRO A 190 -8.90 -2.82 -16.97
C PRO A 190 -7.58 -2.29 -17.54
N ALA A 191 -6.91 -3.11 -18.37
CA ALA A 191 -5.78 -2.65 -19.14
C ALA A 191 -6.27 -1.70 -20.25
N GLU A 192 -5.59 -0.57 -20.41
CA GLU A 192 -5.94 0.39 -21.47
C GLU A 192 -5.49 -0.17 -22.84
N GLU A 193 -6.48 -0.41 -23.71
CA GLU A 193 -6.40 -0.49 -25.19
C GLU A 193 -5.97 -1.75 -25.96
N THR A 194 -5.67 -2.90 -25.35
CA THR A 194 -5.52 -4.15 -26.14
C THR A 194 -6.43 -5.24 -25.58
N GLY A 195 -7.54 -5.52 -26.26
CA GLY A 195 -8.62 -6.42 -25.87
C GLY A 195 -8.27 -7.90 -25.65
N GLU A 196 -7.00 -8.21 -25.43
CA GLU A 196 -6.45 -9.55 -25.20
C GLU A 196 -5.45 -9.58 -24.01
N GLY A 197 -5.30 -8.48 -23.27
CA GLY A 197 -4.42 -8.37 -22.10
C GLY A 197 -4.98 -9.01 -20.82
N ASP A 198 -4.10 -9.57 -19.99
CA ASP A 198 -4.44 -10.03 -18.63
C ASP A 198 -4.93 -8.84 -17.80
N GLN A 199 -5.98 -9.02 -16.99
CA GLN A 199 -6.54 -7.93 -16.17
C GLN A 199 -5.70 -7.75 -14.90
N LEU A 200 -5.46 -6.50 -14.51
CA LEU A 200 -4.77 -6.23 -13.26
C LEU A 200 -5.76 -6.42 -12.10
N THR A 201 -5.55 -7.45 -11.28
CA THR A 201 -6.33 -7.64 -10.06
C THR A 201 -5.73 -6.82 -8.91
N TYR A 202 -6.59 -6.35 -8.01
CA TYR A 202 -6.15 -5.73 -6.77
C TYR A 202 -7.04 -6.13 -5.58
N MET A 203 -6.45 -6.07 -4.39
CA MET A 203 -7.14 -6.13 -3.12
C MET A 203 -6.57 -5.04 -2.21
N ARG A 204 -7.43 -4.13 -1.76
CA ARG A 204 -7.10 -3.05 -0.84
C ARG A 204 -7.70 -3.34 0.53
N VAL A 205 -6.87 -3.26 1.55
CA VAL A 205 -7.23 -3.59 2.93
C VAL A 205 -6.54 -2.62 3.87
N ASP A 206 -7.06 -2.52 5.09
CA ASP A 206 -6.33 -1.85 6.15
C ASP A 206 -5.45 -2.86 6.89
N PHE A 207 -4.26 -2.41 7.28
CA PHE A 207 -3.33 -3.16 8.09
C PHE A 207 -3.10 -2.46 9.42
N GLU A 208 -3.06 -3.23 10.49
CA GLU A 208 -2.44 -2.83 11.73
C GLU A 208 -0.93 -3.05 11.61
N ARG A 209 -0.16 -1.95 11.53
CA ARG A 209 1.31 -1.97 11.51
C ARG A 209 1.83 -1.92 12.94
N VAL A 210 2.55 -2.97 13.34
CA VAL A 210 3.19 -3.11 14.65
C VAL A 210 4.71 -3.11 14.48
N THR A 211 5.39 -2.14 15.10
CA THR A 211 6.85 -2.11 15.13
C THR A 211 7.35 -2.85 16.37
N GLY A 212 7.96 -4.02 16.17
CA GLY A 212 8.53 -4.79 17.27
C GLY A 212 9.88 -4.22 17.72
N SER A 213 10.75 -3.91 16.75
CA SER A 213 12.07 -3.33 17.01
C SER A 213 12.62 -2.62 15.77
N LYS A 214 13.87 -2.15 15.80
CA LYS A 214 14.58 -1.67 14.60
C LYS A 214 14.79 -2.77 13.54
N ASP A 215 14.68 -4.02 13.95
CA ASP A 215 14.95 -5.24 13.20
C ASP A 215 13.65 -6.03 12.92
N SER A 216 12.48 -5.53 13.34
CA SER A 216 11.20 -6.20 13.06
C SER A 216 9.99 -5.27 12.94
N GLU A 217 9.19 -5.50 11.90
CA GLU A 217 7.86 -4.89 11.71
C GLU A 217 6.87 -5.96 11.25
N THR A 218 5.61 -5.81 11.66
CA THR A 218 4.54 -6.74 11.32
C THR A 218 3.30 -6.00 10.87
N PHE A 219 2.62 -6.54 9.88
CA PHE A 219 1.40 -6.01 9.31
C PHE A 219 0.30 -7.06 9.41
N TYR A 220 -0.73 -6.79 10.21
CA TYR A 220 -1.89 -7.65 10.36
C TYR A 220 -3.06 -7.07 9.57
N MET A 221 -3.62 -7.83 8.65
CA MET A 221 -4.81 -7.42 7.91
C MET A 221 -5.99 -7.23 8.88
N ILE A 222 -6.65 -6.07 8.79
CA ILE A 222 -7.85 -5.75 9.56
C ILE A 222 -9.05 -6.12 8.69
N ASN A 223 -9.79 -7.15 9.12
CA ASN A 223 -11.03 -7.55 8.47
C ASN A 223 -12.21 -6.76 9.06
N PRO A 224 -13.04 -6.10 8.23
CA PRO A 224 -14.24 -5.43 8.71
C PRO A 224 -15.32 -6.44 9.12
N ASP A 225 -15.29 -7.64 8.53
CA ASP A 225 -16.23 -8.72 8.78
C ASP A 225 -15.56 -9.81 9.63
N THR A 226 -16.03 -9.99 10.87
CA THR A 226 -15.43 -10.87 11.88
C THR A 226 -15.66 -12.37 11.66
N ASN A 227 -16.44 -12.77 10.65
CA ASN A 227 -17.09 -14.09 10.61
C ASN A 227 -16.68 -14.98 9.41
N ASN A 228 -15.40 -14.93 9.00
CA ASN A 228 -14.70 -15.77 7.99
C ASN A 228 -14.11 -15.00 6.79
N GLY A 229 -13.34 -13.93 7.06
CA GLY A 229 -12.57 -13.23 6.04
C GLY A 229 -11.19 -13.86 5.79
N ALA A 230 -10.59 -13.59 4.63
CA ALA A 230 -9.18 -13.91 4.36
C ALA A 230 -8.30 -13.29 5.46
N GLU A 231 -7.38 -14.07 6.04
CA GLU A 231 -6.44 -13.55 7.04
C GLU A 231 -5.05 -13.48 6.43
N LEU A 232 -4.46 -12.29 6.41
CA LEU A 232 -3.10 -12.08 5.95
C LEU A 232 -2.28 -11.40 7.04
N SER A 233 -1.15 -12.01 7.36
CA SER A 233 -0.11 -11.40 8.18
C SER A 233 1.22 -11.36 7.43
N ILE A 234 1.92 -10.25 7.53
CA ILE A 234 3.21 -10.02 6.86
C ILE A 234 4.23 -9.62 7.93
N PHE A 235 5.30 -10.39 8.04
CA PHE A 235 6.39 -10.19 9.00
C PHE A 235 7.65 -9.81 8.24
N LEU A 236 8.24 -8.66 8.56
CA LEU A 236 9.55 -8.28 8.08
C LEU A 236 10.51 -8.42 9.26
N VAL A 237 11.54 -9.26 9.10
CA VAL A 237 12.48 -9.58 10.18
C VAL A 237 13.90 -9.55 9.65
N ARG A 238 14.78 -8.87 10.38
CA ARG A 238 16.21 -8.92 10.17
C ARG A 238 16.82 -9.91 11.16
N ILE A 239 17.42 -10.98 10.65
CA ILE A 239 18.02 -12.08 11.42
C ILE A 239 19.53 -11.88 11.61
#